data_AF-A0A1U8MAK1-F1
#
_entry.id   AF-A0A1U8MAK1-F1
#
_cell.length_a   1.000
_cell.length_b   1.000
_cell.length_c   1.000
_cell.angle_alpha   90.00
_cell.angle_beta   90.00
_cell.angle_gamma   90.00
#
_symmetry.space_group_name_H-M   'P 1'
#
loop_
_entity.id
_entity.type
_entity.pdbx_description
1 polymer ?
#
loop_
_entity_poly.entity_id
_entity_poly.type
_entity_poly.pdbx_seq_one_letter_code
_entity_poly.pdbx_strand_id
1 'polypeptide(L)'
;MFSSSIPSTLTRLNYLLILYLSSNSLSGPLPIDIGKGKVLTSLDLSNNQFSGDIPTGVADLKDLTHFSLTNNRIMGSIPESFDELLSLEFLDLSRNNLSGKIPKSLEKLRYLKYFNVSFNRLEGEIPEGGSFGNYTIESLKGNEALCEYGIEGIVSTKGDVYSFGILLMEIITRKKPTDEMFEGERSLKSWVIESISSSLNQVVDPKLLSTIGREHLKVKNCALSILQLSLECCVELPNERLHMKEIVTKLKKIKVKLLRDMERVR
;
A
#
# COMPACT_ATOMS: atom_id res chain seq x y z
N MET A 1 28.98 14.63 -24.17
CA MET A 1 28.46 13.47 -23.43
C MET A 1 29.45 13.20 -22.31
N PHE A 2 29.13 13.59 -21.06
CA PHE A 2 30.01 13.33 -19.91
C PHE A 2 29.84 11.87 -19.46
N SER A 3 30.93 11.15 -19.23
CA SER A 3 30.93 9.70 -18.94
C SER A 3 31.64 9.32 -17.63
N SER A 4 31.93 10.29 -16.76
CA SER A 4 32.59 10.08 -15.47
C SER A 4 31.62 10.22 -14.30
N SER A 5 32.08 10.00 -13.07
CA SER A 5 31.33 10.40 -11.88
C SER A 5 31.27 11.91 -11.72
N ILE A 6 30.33 12.40 -10.90
CA ILE A 6 30.35 13.80 -10.45
C ILE A 6 31.68 14.02 -9.71
N PRO A 7 32.55 14.93 -10.17
CA PRO A 7 33.81 15.17 -9.49
C PRO A 7 33.54 15.80 -8.13
N SER A 8 34.26 15.36 -7.10
CA SER A 8 34.13 15.91 -5.74
C SER A 8 34.39 17.41 -5.70
N THR A 9 35.14 17.96 -6.66
CA THR A 9 35.34 19.41 -6.78
C THR A 9 34.06 20.20 -7.02
N LEU A 10 33.00 19.58 -7.56
CA LEU A 10 31.68 20.21 -7.74
C LEU A 10 31.03 20.58 -6.39
N THR A 11 31.44 19.95 -5.29
CA THR A 11 30.96 20.32 -3.95
C THR A 11 31.50 21.66 -3.47
N ARG A 12 32.53 22.22 -4.11
CA ARG A 12 33.14 23.52 -3.73
C ARG A 12 32.36 24.74 -4.25
N LEU A 13 31.32 24.54 -5.06
CA LEU A 13 30.52 25.61 -5.64
C LEU A 13 29.37 26.02 -4.70
N ASN A 14 29.72 26.77 -3.65
CA ASN A 14 28.81 27.10 -2.55
C ASN A 14 27.61 27.99 -2.94
N TYR A 15 27.73 28.74 -4.03
CA TYR A 15 26.71 29.71 -4.47
C TYR A 15 25.89 29.22 -5.67
N LEU A 16 25.97 27.94 -6.00
CA LEU A 16 25.23 27.38 -7.11
C LEU A 16 23.74 27.29 -6.73
N LEU A 17 22.89 27.93 -7.53
CA LEU A 17 21.43 27.89 -7.37
C LEU A 17 20.80 26.72 -8.14
N ILE A 18 21.30 26.43 -9.34
CA ILE A 18 20.74 25.43 -10.25
C ILE A 18 21.86 24.53 -10.75
N LEU A 19 21.65 23.21 -10.67
CA LEU A 19 22.56 22.21 -11.21
C LEU A 19 21.78 21.22 -12.06
N TYR A 20 21.91 21.34 -13.38
CA TYR A 20 21.32 20.41 -14.35
C TYR A 20 22.42 19.62 -15.04
N LEU A 21 22.42 18.31 -14.80
CA LEU A 21 23.33 17.34 -15.41
C LEU A 21 22.56 16.22 -16.12
N SER A 22 21.27 16.42 -16.37
CA SER A 22 20.41 15.39 -16.95
C SER A 22 20.81 14.98 -18.37
N SER A 23 20.42 13.78 -18.77
CA SER A 23 20.67 13.21 -20.11
C SER A 23 22.15 13.11 -20.45
N ASN A 24 22.95 12.56 -19.54
CA ASN A 24 24.37 12.26 -19.74
C ASN A 24 24.66 10.78 -19.48
N SER A 25 25.93 10.39 -19.53
CA SER A 25 26.42 9.06 -19.18
C SER A 25 27.15 9.06 -17.84
N LEU A 26 26.80 9.98 -16.93
CA LEU A 26 27.43 10.07 -15.62
C LEU A 26 27.11 8.83 -14.79
N SER A 27 28.08 8.36 -14.00
CA SER A 27 27.97 7.09 -13.27
C SER A 27 28.55 7.16 -11.86
N GLY A 28 28.39 6.09 -11.09
CA GLY A 28 28.86 6.02 -9.70
C GLY A 28 27.90 6.69 -8.71
N PRO A 29 28.30 6.80 -7.43
CA PRO A 29 27.45 7.34 -6.38
C PRO A 29 27.35 8.86 -6.40
N LEU A 30 26.26 9.37 -5.83
CA LEU A 30 26.15 10.78 -5.49
C LEU A 30 27.15 11.12 -4.37
N PRO A 31 27.87 12.25 -4.45
CA PRO A 31 28.77 12.66 -3.38
C PRO A 31 28.03 12.83 -2.05
N ILE A 32 28.59 12.33 -0.94
CA ILE A 32 27.96 12.43 0.37
C ILE A 32 27.73 13.89 0.83
N ASP A 33 28.63 14.78 0.45
CA ASP A 33 28.57 16.22 0.74
C ASP A 33 27.87 17.03 -0.37
N ILE A 34 26.95 16.41 -1.15
CA ILE A 34 26.33 17.09 -2.30
C ILE A 34 25.58 18.38 -1.92
N GLY A 35 25.02 18.45 -0.71
CA GLY A 35 24.29 19.61 -0.20
C GLY A 35 25.09 20.58 0.68
N LYS A 36 26.29 20.20 1.13
CA LYS A 36 27.03 20.97 2.13
C LYS A 36 27.42 22.35 1.62
N GLY A 37 26.97 23.39 2.33
CA GLY A 37 27.35 24.78 2.07
C GLY A 37 26.78 25.35 0.76
N LYS A 38 25.71 24.77 0.24
CA LYS A 38 25.06 25.19 -1.00
C LYS A 38 23.70 25.84 -0.74
N VAL A 39 23.34 26.77 -1.62
CA VAL A 39 22.03 27.44 -1.70
C VAL A 39 21.22 26.93 -2.90
N LEU A 40 21.35 25.63 -3.21
CA LEU A 40 20.78 25.04 -4.41
C LEU A 40 19.24 24.98 -4.29
N THR A 41 18.55 25.52 -5.28
CA THR A 41 17.10 25.50 -5.39
C THR A 41 16.61 24.44 -6.38
N SER A 42 17.44 24.06 -7.36
CA SER A 42 17.06 23.06 -8.36
C SER A 42 18.21 22.10 -8.70
N LEU A 43 17.94 20.80 -8.58
CA LEU A 43 18.86 19.70 -8.86
C LEU A 43 18.22 18.69 -9.81
N ASP A 44 18.70 18.62 -11.05
CA ASP A 44 18.26 17.62 -12.03
C ASP A 44 19.44 16.74 -12.45
N LEU A 45 19.39 15.47 -12.03
CA LEU A 45 20.37 14.44 -12.31
C LEU A 45 19.75 13.28 -13.12
N SER A 46 18.56 13.50 -13.70
CA SER A 46 17.80 12.47 -14.41
C SER A 46 18.51 11.93 -15.65
N ASN A 47 18.13 10.73 -16.10
CA ASN A 47 18.62 10.11 -17.34
C ASN A 47 20.16 10.00 -17.36
N ASN A 48 20.69 9.33 -16.35
CA ASN A 48 22.12 9.04 -16.19
C ASN A 48 22.30 7.56 -15.75
N GLN A 49 23.48 7.22 -15.26
CA GLN A 49 23.82 5.88 -14.74
C GLN A 49 24.27 5.94 -13.27
N PHE A 50 23.77 6.92 -12.50
CA PHE A 50 24.09 7.02 -11.07
C PHE A 50 23.61 5.78 -10.31
N SER A 51 24.39 5.33 -9.33
CA SER A 51 24.15 4.10 -8.56
C SER A 51 24.44 4.32 -7.08
N GLY A 52 24.22 3.29 -6.25
CA GLY A 52 24.34 3.43 -4.79
C GLY A 52 23.17 4.20 -4.19
N ASP A 53 23.31 4.56 -2.92
CA ASP A 53 22.21 5.15 -2.14
C ASP A 53 22.10 6.66 -2.35
N ILE A 54 20.91 7.21 -2.05
CA ILE A 54 20.73 8.66 -1.92
C ILE A 54 21.41 9.11 -0.62
N PRO A 55 22.44 9.97 -0.65
CA PRO A 55 23.12 10.41 0.55
C PRO A 55 22.22 11.33 1.37
N THR A 56 22.25 11.18 2.70
CA THR A 56 21.48 12.02 3.64
C THR A 56 21.83 13.50 3.50
N GLY A 57 23.05 13.84 3.05
CA GLY A 57 23.48 15.22 2.78
C GLY A 57 22.70 15.95 1.67
N VAL A 58 21.82 15.27 0.92
CA VAL A 58 20.82 15.97 0.07
C VAL A 58 19.88 16.80 0.93
N ALA A 59 19.54 16.34 2.14
CA ALA A 59 18.67 17.05 3.07
C ALA A 59 19.25 18.39 3.56
N ASP A 60 20.56 18.62 3.40
CA ASP A 60 21.21 19.89 3.76
C ASP A 60 20.80 21.04 2.81
N LEU A 61 20.22 20.72 1.64
CA LEU A 61 19.75 21.71 0.66
C LEU A 61 18.38 22.28 1.07
N LYS A 62 18.34 23.13 2.10
CA LYS A 62 17.10 23.66 2.69
C LYS A 62 16.22 24.48 1.74
N ASP A 63 16.84 25.07 0.72
CA ASP A 63 16.17 25.89 -0.29
C ASP A 63 15.75 25.09 -1.54
N LEU A 64 15.96 23.76 -1.54
CA LEU A 64 15.66 22.91 -2.70
C LEU A 64 14.16 22.85 -2.94
N THR A 65 13.74 23.28 -4.12
CA THR A 65 12.34 23.25 -4.58
C THR A 65 12.11 22.17 -5.64
N HIS A 66 13.15 21.80 -6.39
CA HIS A 66 13.08 20.81 -7.46
C HIS A 66 14.21 19.80 -7.36
N PHE A 67 13.85 18.52 -7.28
CA PHE A 67 14.81 17.42 -7.27
C PHE A 67 14.36 16.26 -8.16
N SER A 68 15.22 15.88 -9.11
CA SER A 68 14.98 14.72 -9.99
C SER A 68 16.20 13.80 -10.07
N LEU A 69 15.95 12.51 -9.84
CA LEU A 69 16.87 11.39 -10.06
C LEU A 69 16.31 10.38 -11.06
N THR A 70 15.26 10.74 -11.80
CA THR A 70 14.52 9.85 -12.69
C THR A 70 15.43 9.09 -13.64
N ASN A 71 15.14 7.80 -13.88
CA ASN A 71 15.84 6.99 -14.87
C ASN A 71 17.35 6.91 -14.60
N ASN A 72 17.70 6.32 -13.45
CA ASN A 72 19.06 6.01 -13.00
C ASN A 72 19.10 4.57 -12.42
N ARG A 73 20.19 4.21 -11.73
CA ARG A 73 20.38 2.91 -11.06
C ARG A 73 20.50 3.09 -9.53
N ILE A 74 19.89 4.12 -8.97
CA ILE A 74 19.93 4.42 -7.53
C ILE A 74 19.26 3.28 -6.75
N MET A 75 19.85 2.92 -5.62
CA MET A 75 19.37 1.85 -4.74
C MET A 75 19.21 2.35 -3.29
N GLY A 76 18.99 1.42 -2.36
CA GLY A 76 18.77 1.75 -0.96
C GLY A 76 17.38 2.35 -0.72
N SER A 77 17.19 2.98 0.43
CA SER A 77 15.92 3.60 0.82
C SER A 77 15.87 5.09 0.48
N ILE A 78 14.64 5.63 0.37
CA ILE A 78 14.44 7.08 0.41
C ILE A 78 14.83 7.56 1.83
N PRO A 79 15.75 8.54 1.98
CA PRO A 79 16.20 8.97 3.31
C PRO A 79 15.07 9.58 4.14
N GLU A 80 14.96 9.22 5.43
CA GLU A 80 13.96 9.82 6.33
C GLU A 80 14.17 11.34 6.49
N SER A 81 15.41 11.81 6.37
CA SER A 81 15.82 13.22 6.47
C SER A 81 15.30 14.11 5.35
N PHE A 82 14.65 13.54 4.33
CA PHE A 82 13.96 14.33 3.31
C PHE A 82 12.80 15.15 3.90
N ASP A 83 12.36 14.82 5.10
CA ASP A 83 11.40 15.63 5.86
C ASP A 83 11.91 17.02 6.25
N GLU A 84 13.22 17.27 6.14
CA GLU A 84 13.84 18.57 6.35
C GLU A 84 13.82 19.46 5.09
N LEU A 85 13.47 18.93 3.91
CA LEU A 85 13.39 19.67 2.64
C LEU A 85 12.07 20.43 2.53
N LEU A 86 11.79 21.29 3.50
CA LEU A 86 10.48 21.92 3.67
C LEU A 86 10.04 22.80 2.48
N SER A 87 10.98 23.24 1.64
CA SER A 87 10.72 24.05 0.44
C SER A 87 10.41 23.20 -0.81
N LEU A 88 10.49 21.88 -0.72
CA LEU A 88 10.42 20.99 -1.88
C LEU A 88 9.02 21.00 -2.51
N GLU A 89 8.97 21.29 -3.81
CA GLU A 89 7.73 21.32 -4.61
C GLU A 89 7.65 20.17 -5.62
N PHE A 90 8.79 19.70 -6.09
CA PHE A 90 8.90 18.64 -7.09
C PHE A 90 9.94 17.60 -6.68
N LEU A 91 9.51 16.35 -6.58
CA LEU A 91 10.36 15.20 -6.31
C LEU A 91 10.06 14.07 -7.31
N ASP A 92 11.02 13.74 -8.16
CA ASP A 92 10.93 12.58 -9.05
C ASP A 92 12.10 11.62 -8.84
N LEU A 93 11.78 10.46 -8.31
CA LEU A 93 12.70 9.34 -8.05
C LEU A 93 12.33 8.11 -8.89
N SER A 94 11.44 8.26 -9.87
CA SER A 94 10.92 7.14 -10.65
C SER A 94 11.99 6.45 -11.51
N ARG A 95 11.74 5.19 -11.89
CA ARG A 95 12.63 4.38 -12.74
C ARG A 95 14.04 4.28 -12.14
N ASN A 96 14.09 3.78 -10.90
CA ASN A 96 15.32 3.47 -10.19
C ASN A 96 15.21 2.07 -9.56
N ASN A 97 16.12 1.74 -8.66
CA ASN A 97 16.18 0.48 -7.95
C ASN A 97 16.02 0.68 -6.43
N LEU A 98 15.30 1.74 -6.02
CA LEU A 98 15.01 2.06 -4.63
C LEU A 98 14.18 0.95 -3.98
N SER A 99 14.42 0.70 -2.70
CA SER A 99 13.80 -0.37 -1.92
C SER A 99 13.41 0.11 -0.52
N GLY A 100 12.65 -0.70 0.22
CA GLY A 100 12.13 -0.33 1.53
C GLY A 100 10.90 0.56 1.44
N LYS A 101 10.57 1.24 2.54
CA LYS A 101 9.31 2.00 2.65
C LYS A 101 9.43 3.42 2.13
N ILE A 102 8.30 4.00 1.72
CA ILE A 102 8.17 5.45 1.57
C ILE A 102 8.13 6.05 3.00
N PRO A 103 9.07 6.92 3.39
CA PRO A 103 9.11 7.45 4.75
C PRO A 103 7.85 8.26 5.08
N LYS A 104 7.19 7.91 6.19
CA LYS A 104 6.02 8.67 6.69
C LYS A 104 6.38 10.12 7.04
N SER A 105 7.65 10.40 7.32
CA SER A 105 8.14 11.75 7.58
C SER A 105 7.93 12.71 6.39
N LEU A 106 7.81 12.19 5.15
CA LEU A 106 7.52 13.00 3.96
C LEU A 106 6.16 13.72 4.02
N GLU A 107 5.23 13.30 4.88
CA GLU A 107 3.96 14.02 5.13
C GLU A 107 4.18 15.47 5.64
N LYS A 108 5.39 15.79 6.15
CA LYS A 108 5.78 17.15 6.54
C LYS A 108 5.99 18.09 5.35
N LEU A 109 6.16 17.57 4.13
CA LEU A 109 6.45 18.36 2.93
C LEU A 109 5.18 19.02 2.37
N ARG A 110 4.72 20.08 3.04
CA ARG A 110 3.44 20.75 2.75
C ARG A 110 3.37 21.43 1.39
N TYR A 111 4.51 21.74 0.77
CA TYR A 111 4.57 22.41 -0.53
C TYR A 111 4.80 21.45 -1.70
N LEU A 112 4.93 20.15 -1.43
CA LEU A 112 5.18 19.16 -2.47
C LEU A 112 3.95 19.05 -3.39
N LYS A 113 4.10 19.46 -4.65
CA LYS A 113 3.04 19.48 -5.69
C LYS A 113 3.16 18.29 -6.63
N TYR A 114 4.39 17.84 -6.87
CA TYR A 114 4.69 16.70 -7.72
C TYR A 114 5.55 15.69 -6.95
N PHE A 115 5.09 14.46 -6.94
CA PHE A 115 5.79 13.33 -6.36
C PHE A 115 5.70 12.16 -7.32
N ASN A 116 6.81 11.48 -7.59
CA ASN A 116 6.84 10.27 -8.40
C ASN A 116 7.94 9.32 -7.95
N VAL A 117 7.56 8.10 -7.60
CA VAL A 117 8.45 6.99 -7.20
C VAL A 117 8.13 5.72 -7.98
N SER A 118 7.40 5.83 -9.09
CA SER A 118 7.01 4.70 -9.93
C SER A 118 8.22 3.94 -10.46
N PHE A 119 8.03 2.65 -10.75
CA PHE A 119 9.05 1.74 -11.29
C PHE A 119 10.29 1.69 -10.39
N ASN A 120 10.09 1.30 -9.14
CA ASN A 120 11.11 1.00 -8.14
C ASN A 120 10.79 -0.36 -7.48
N ARG A 121 11.42 -0.68 -6.35
CA ARG A 121 11.20 -1.89 -5.54
C ARG A 121 10.71 -1.53 -4.13
N LEU A 122 9.91 -0.47 -4.01
CA LEU A 122 9.39 0.00 -2.74
C LEU A 122 8.31 -0.95 -2.19
N GLU A 123 8.18 -0.97 -0.87
CA GLU A 123 7.29 -1.87 -0.14
C GLU A 123 6.57 -1.18 1.02
N GLY A 124 5.50 -1.81 1.50
CA GLY A 124 4.75 -1.37 2.68
C GLY A 124 3.69 -0.31 2.40
N GLU A 125 3.34 0.44 3.45
CA GLU A 125 2.26 1.43 3.45
C GLU A 125 2.66 2.72 2.72
N ILE A 126 1.70 3.33 2.05
CA ILE A 126 1.85 4.66 1.44
C ILE A 126 1.44 5.71 2.50
N PRO A 127 2.27 6.73 2.76
CA PRO A 127 1.90 7.82 3.67
C PRO A 127 0.60 8.51 3.21
N GLU A 128 -0.26 8.87 4.15
CA GLU A 128 -1.61 9.39 3.86
C GLU A 128 -1.77 10.88 4.21
N GLY A 129 -0.83 11.42 5.01
CA GLY A 129 -0.83 12.80 5.47
C GLY A 129 -0.19 13.79 4.49
N GLY A 130 -0.39 15.08 4.75
CA GLY A 130 0.23 16.14 3.97
C GLY A 130 -0.28 16.19 2.53
N SER A 131 0.64 16.32 1.57
CA SER A 131 0.31 16.37 0.14
C SER A 131 0.06 14.99 -0.48
N PHE A 132 0.32 13.89 0.25
CA PHE A 132 0.22 12.52 -0.26
C PHE A 132 -1.21 12.04 -0.51
N GLY A 133 -2.22 12.68 0.10
CA GLY A 133 -3.62 12.43 -0.21
C GLY A 133 -4.06 12.82 -1.63
N ASN A 134 -3.22 13.53 -2.39
CA ASN A 134 -3.56 14.07 -3.72
C ASN A 134 -2.75 13.46 -4.89
N TYR A 135 -1.82 12.53 -4.65
CA TYR A 135 -0.98 11.99 -5.72
C TYR A 135 -1.65 10.85 -6.50
N THR A 136 -1.34 10.76 -7.79
CA THR A 136 -1.96 9.82 -8.71
C THR A 136 -1.35 8.43 -8.61
N ILE A 137 -2.12 7.38 -8.94
CA ILE A 137 -1.64 5.98 -9.06
C ILE A 137 -0.38 5.87 -9.92
N GLU A 138 -0.33 6.66 -11.00
CA GLU A 138 0.80 6.65 -11.92
C GLU A 138 2.12 7.04 -11.24
N SER A 139 2.08 7.81 -10.14
CA SER A 139 3.26 8.15 -9.34
C SER A 139 3.83 7.00 -8.51
N LEU A 140 3.06 5.92 -8.31
CA LEU A 140 3.44 4.78 -7.45
C LEU A 140 3.57 3.46 -8.23
N LYS A 141 3.07 3.44 -9.47
CA LYS A 141 3.01 2.28 -10.37
C LYS A 141 4.34 1.53 -10.46
N GLY A 142 4.30 0.20 -10.57
CA GLY A 142 5.50 -0.61 -10.76
C GLY A 142 6.33 -0.82 -9.50
N ASN A 143 5.74 -0.64 -8.31
CA ASN A 143 6.27 -1.08 -7.03
C ASN A 143 5.37 -2.21 -6.48
N GLU A 144 5.68 -3.47 -6.85
CA GLU A 144 4.77 -4.62 -6.64
C GLU A 144 4.50 -4.96 -5.17
N ALA A 145 5.40 -4.58 -4.26
CA ALA A 145 5.32 -4.87 -2.83
C ALA A 145 4.75 -3.71 -1.99
N LEU A 146 4.40 -2.58 -2.62
CA LEU A 146 3.54 -1.59 -1.96
C LEU A 146 2.17 -2.23 -1.75
N CYS A 147 1.55 -2.01 -0.59
CA CYS A 147 0.29 -2.65 -0.24
C CYS A 147 -0.70 -2.58 -1.41
N GLU A 148 -1.21 -3.75 -1.81
CA GLU A 148 -1.93 -4.09 -3.06
C GLU A 148 -3.06 -3.11 -3.43
N TYR A 149 -3.62 -2.39 -2.46
CA TYR A 149 -4.71 -1.43 -2.64
C TYR A 149 -4.26 0.03 -2.85
N GLY A 150 -2.95 0.29 -2.89
CA GLY A 150 -2.37 1.53 -3.42
C GLY A 150 -2.38 1.61 -4.95
N ILE A 151 -2.68 0.50 -5.64
CA ILE A 151 -2.72 0.41 -7.11
C ILE A 151 -3.96 1.14 -7.68
N GLU A 152 -5.00 1.39 -6.88
CA GLU A 152 -6.14 2.26 -7.26
C GLU A 152 -6.08 3.67 -6.65
N GLY A 153 -5.03 4.01 -5.89
CA GLY A 153 -4.81 5.38 -5.39
C GLY A 153 -5.89 5.89 -4.44
N ILE A 154 -6.72 5.00 -3.91
CA ILE A 154 -7.74 5.31 -2.90
C ILE A 154 -7.37 4.56 -1.63
N VAL A 155 -6.89 5.32 -0.63
CA VAL A 155 -6.85 4.85 0.76
C VAL A 155 -8.26 4.41 1.14
N SER A 156 -8.41 3.13 1.45
CA SER A 156 -9.71 2.54 1.58
C SER A 156 -9.73 1.44 2.61
N THR A 157 -10.61 1.59 3.61
CA THR A 157 -10.98 0.51 4.54
C THR A 157 -11.61 -0.69 3.83
N LYS A 158 -11.77 -0.65 2.50
CA LYS A 158 -12.33 -1.73 1.69
C LYS A 158 -11.39 -2.94 1.60
N GLY A 159 -10.08 -2.76 1.79
CA GLY A 159 -9.14 -3.86 2.00
C GLY A 159 -9.46 -4.60 3.31
N ASP A 160 -9.60 -3.86 4.41
CA ASP A 160 -9.98 -4.42 5.73
C ASP A 160 -11.35 -5.11 5.68
N VAL A 161 -12.30 -4.55 4.93
CA VAL A 161 -13.61 -5.17 4.71
C VAL A 161 -13.46 -6.55 4.06
N TYR A 162 -12.61 -6.69 3.04
CA TYR A 162 -12.36 -7.97 2.40
C TYR A 162 -11.74 -8.96 3.39
N SER A 163 -10.70 -8.56 4.10
CA SER A 163 -10.04 -9.41 5.12
C SER A 163 -11.00 -9.82 6.23
N PHE A 164 -11.88 -8.93 6.66
CA PHE A 164 -12.95 -9.23 7.61
C PHE A 164 -13.93 -10.27 7.07
N GLY A 165 -14.30 -10.18 5.79
CA GLY A 165 -15.11 -11.19 5.12
C GLY A 165 -14.45 -12.57 5.12
N ILE A 166 -13.17 -12.65 4.76
CA ILE A 166 -12.40 -13.90 4.82
C ILE A 166 -12.40 -14.47 6.24
N LEU A 167 -12.11 -13.65 7.25
CA LEU A 167 -12.12 -14.08 8.65
C LEU A 167 -13.47 -14.66 9.09
N LEU A 168 -14.58 -14.04 8.67
CA LEU A 168 -15.92 -14.59 8.95
C LEU A 168 -16.14 -15.96 8.30
N MET A 169 -15.67 -16.16 7.06
CA MET A 169 -15.72 -17.48 6.41
C MET A 169 -14.86 -18.49 7.16
N GLU A 170 -13.65 -18.12 7.59
CA GLU A 170 -12.77 -18.98 8.37
C GLU A 170 -13.42 -19.42 9.68
N ILE A 171 -14.08 -18.49 10.39
CA ILE A 171 -14.77 -18.79 11.65
C ILE A 171 -15.91 -19.79 11.44
N ILE A 172 -16.73 -19.60 10.40
CA ILE A 172 -17.91 -20.45 10.18
C ILE A 172 -17.51 -21.82 9.62
N THR A 173 -16.50 -21.87 8.75
CA THR A 173 -16.11 -23.09 8.02
C THR A 173 -14.99 -23.88 8.71
N ARG A 174 -14.25 -23.22 9.61
CA ARG A 174 -13.01 -23.71 10.22
C ARG A 174 -11.92 -24.05 9.20
N LYS A 175 -11.97 -23.42 8.03
CA LYS A 175 -10.96 -23.55 6.96
C LYS A 175 -10.19 -22.26 6.81
N LYS A 176 -8.94 -22.34 6.40
CA LYS A 176 -8.10 -21.17 6.11
C LYS A 176 -7.88 -21.03 4.61
N PRO A 177 -7.71 -19.81 4.06
CA PRO A 177 -7.33 -19.64 2.65
C PRO A 177 -6.04 -20.38 2.27
N THR A 178 -5.17 -20.67 3.26
CA THR A 178 -3.89 -21.37 3.10
C THR A 178 -3.98 -22.88 3.29
N ASP A 179 -5.17 -23.45 3.48
CA ASP A 179 -5.31 -24.91 3.56
C ASP A 179 -4.98 -25.55 2.20
N GLU A 180 -4.32 -26.72 2.20
CA GLU A 180 -3.87 -27.46 0.99
C GLU A 180 -4.98 -27.68 -0.05
N MET A 181 -6.25 -27.68 0.37
CA MET A 181 -7.39 -27.85 -0.54
C MET A 181 -7.69 -26.63 -1.44
N PHE A 182 -7.04 -25.48 -1.21
CA PHE A 182 -7.25 -24.22 -1.93
C PHE A 182 -6.05 -23.83 -2.81
N GLU A 183 -5.37 -24.83 -3.37
CA GLU A 183 -4.30 -24.60 -4.34
C GLU A 183 -4.83 -24.31 -5.75
N GLY A 184 -4.04 -23.57 -6.53
CA GLY A 184 -4.38 -23.20 -7.91
C GLY A 184 -5.50 -22.17 -8.00
N GLU A 185 -6.51 -22.45 -8.82
CA GLU A 185 -7.63 -21.52 -9.07
C GLU A 185 -8.74 -21.57 -8.00
N ARG A 186 -8.64 -22.49 -7.03
CA ARG A 186 -9.67 -22.68 -6.02
C ARG A 186 -9.38 -21.86 -4.78
N SER A 187 -10.26 -20.91 -4.44
CA SER A 187 -10.14 -20.11 -3.21
C SER A 187 -11.18 -20.53 -2.16
N LEU A 188 -10.95 -20.13 -0.90
CA LEU A 188 -11.96 -20.27 0.16
C LEU A 188 -13.30 -19.63 -0.25
N LYS A 189 -13.24 -18.45 -0.88
CA LYS A 189 -14.42 -17.74 -1.38
C LYS A 189 -15.17 -18.55 -2.45
N SER A 190 -14.49 -19.04 -3.48
CA SER A 190 -15.15 -19.82 -4.54
C SER A 190 -15.75 -21.12 -3.99
N TRP A 191 -15.04 -21.79 -3.08
CA TRP A 191 -15.55 -22.97 -2.40
C TRP A 191 -16.80 -22.68 -1.56
N VAL A 192 -16.85 -21.57 -0.82
CA VAL A 192 -18.05 -21.18 -0.06
C VAL A 192 -19.25 -20.94 -0.98
N ILE A 193 -19.05 -20.28 -2.13
CA ILE A 193 -20.12 -20.03 -3.13
C ILE A 193 -20.68 -21.35 -3.67
N GLU A 194 -19.80 -22.26 -4.09
CA GLU A 194 -20.16 -23.60 -4.57
C GLU A 194 -20.91 -24.41 -3.50
N SER A 195 -20.44 -24.32 -2.26
CA SER A 195 -20.94 -25.16 -1.18
C SER A 195 -22.29 -24.67 -0.63
N ILE A 196 -22.53 -23.35 -0.61
CA ILE A 196 -23.85 -22.78 -0.29
C ILE A 196 -24.90 -23.20 -1.32
N SER A 197 -24.51 -23.28 -2.60
CA SER A 197 -25.40 -23.63 -3.71
C SER A 197 -25.76 -25.12 -3.75
N SER A 198 -24.90 -25.98 -3.19
CA SER A 198 -25.04 -27.44 -3.27
C SER A 198 -25.57 -28.08 -1.98
N SER A 199 -24.96 -27.82 -0.82
CA SER A 199 -25.43 -28.38 0.46
C SER A 199 -24.84 -27.65 1.67
N LEU A 200 -25.69 -26.95 2.42
CA LEU A 200 -25.32 -26.25 3.66
C LEU A 200 -24.65 -27.14 4.72
N ASN A 201 -24.92 -28.45 4.71
CA ASN A 201 -24.43 -29.38 5.74
C ASN A 201 -22.90 -29.56 5.70
N GLN A 202 -22.24 -29.16 4.62
CA GLN A 202 -20.80 -29.33 4.45
C GLN A 202 -20.00 -28.06 4.72
N VAL A 203 -20.67 -26.91 4.92
CA VAL A 203 -20.02 -25.59 5.01
C VAL A 203 -19.77 -25.16 6.44
N VAL A 204 -20.69 -25.44 7.35
CA VAL A 204 -20.61 -25.00 8.75
C VAL A 204 -19.82 -26.01 9.56
N ASP A 205 -18.85 -25.55 10.37
CA ASP A 205 -18.08 -26.39 11.30
C ASP A 205 -19.03 -27.26 12.14
N PRO A 206 -18.91 -28.59 12.10
CA PRO A 206 -19.72 -29.49 12.93
C PRO A 206 -19.63 -29.18 14.42
N LYS A 207 -18.49 -28.63 14.91
CA LYS A 207 -18.32 -28.24 16.32
C LYS A 207 -19.14 -26.99 16.69
N LEU A 208 -19.33 -26.06 15.75
CA LEU A 208 -20.25 -24.93 15.93
C LEU A 208 -21.69 -25.44 16.08
N LEU A 209 -22.06 -26.47 15.31
CA LEU A 209 -23.39 -27.08 15.38
C LEU A 209 -23.61 -27.89 16.67
N SER A 210 -22.60 -28.60 17.17
CA SER A 210 -22.73 -29.44 18.38
C SER A 210 -22.91 -28.63 19.67
N THR A 211 -22.51 -27.35 19.67
CA THR A 211 -22.55 -26.50 20.86
C THR A 211 -23.98 -26.06 21.25
N ILE A 212 -24.96 -26.18 20.34
CA ILE A 212 -26.31 -25.55 20.49
C ILE A 212 -27.46 -26.59 20.53
N GLY A 213 -27.17 -27.89 20.70
CA GLY A 213 -28.21 -28.91 20.92
C GLY A 213 -29.24 -29.03 19.78
N ARG A 214 -30.54 -29.21 20.10
CA ARG A 214 -31.62 -29.52 19.14
C ARG A 214 -31.97 -28.41 18.14
N GLU A 215 -31.33 -27.24 18.20
CA GLU A 215 -31.68 -26.06 17.38
C GLU A 215 -30.82 -25.91 16.10
N HIS A 216 -30.28 -27.01 15.58
CA HIS A 216 -29.36 -27.03 14.45
C HIS A 216 -29.85 -26.24 13.22
N LEU A 217 -31.15 -26.24 12.91
CA LEU A 217 -31.66 -25.53 11.74
C LEU A 217 -31.53 -24.00 11.87
N LYS A 218 -31.77 -23.44 13.06
CA LYS A 218 -31.68 -21.99 13.29
C LYS A 218 -30.23 -21.52 13.27
N VAL A 219 -29.33 -22.29 13.87
CA VAL A 219 -27.89 -22.02 13.86
C VAL A 219 -27.35 -22.07 12.43
N LYS A 220 -27.78 -23.06 11.63
CA LYS A 220 -27.43 -23.13 10.20
C LYS A 220 -27.90 -21.90 9.43
N ASN A 221 -29.14 -21.46 9.64
CA ASN A 221 -29.66 -20.25 9.00
C ASN A 221 -28.89 -18.98 9.41
N CYS A 222 -28.46 -18.90 10.66
CA CYS A 222 -27.60 -17.81 11.14
C CYS A 222 -26.22 -17.86 10.46
N ALA A 223 -25.57 -19.02 10.46
CA ALA A 223 -24.28 -19.23 9.81
C ALA A 223 -24.36 -18.88 8.31
N LEU A 224 -25.44 -19.25 7.62
CA LEU A 224 -25.68 -18.87 6.23
C LEU A 224 -25.78 -17.36 6.05
N SER A 225 -26.49 -16.68 6.94
CA SER A 225 -26.61 -15.22 6.89
C SER A 225 -25.25 -14.53 7.09
N ILE A 226 -24.39 -15.10 7.95
CA ILE A 226 -23.02 -14.62 8.15
C ILE A 226 -22.17 -14.89 6.91
N LEU A 227 -22.27 -16.07 6.30
CA LEU A 227 -21.54 -16.41 5.07
C LEU A 227 -21.97 -15.56 3.87
N GLN A 228 -23.26 -15.25 3.74
CA GLN A 228 -23.75 -14.33 2.72
C GLN A 228 -23.16 -12.93 2.94
N LEU A 229 -23.18 -12.43 4.19
CA LEU A 229 -22.55 -11.15 4.51
C LEU A 229 -21.04 -11.16 4.24
N SER A 230 -20.34 -12.25 4.53
CA SER A 230 -18.91 -12.35 4.24
C SER A 230 -18.64 -12.32 2.73
N LEU A 231 -19.50 -12.94 1.92
CA LEU A 231 -19.40 -12.86 0.46
C LEU A 231 -19.61 -11.43 -0.06
N GLU A 232 -20.56 -10.68 0.53
CA GLU A 232 -20.74 -9.25 0.23
C GLU A 232 -19.53 -8.38 0.64
N CYS A 233 -18.74 -8.82 1.63
CA CYS A 233 -17.51 -8.15 2.03
C CYS A 233 -16.35 -8.45 1.06
N CYS A 234 -16.36 -9.64 0.46
CA CYS A 234 -15.29 -10.12 -0.42
C CYS A 234 -15.58 -9.90 -1.91
N VAL A 235 -16.40 -8.91 -2.30
CA VAL A 235 -16.59 -8.54 -3.71
C VAL A 235 -15.25 -8.13 -4.32
N GLU A 236 -14.97 -8.51 -5.58
CA GLU A 236 -13.67 -8.24 -6.20
C GLU A 236 -13.39 -6.73 -6.27
N LEU A 237 -14.36 -5.97 -6.77
CA LEU A 237 -14.26 -4.52 -6.90
C LEU A 237 -14.41 -3.81 -5.54
N PRO A 238 -13.41 -3.05 -5.05
CA PRO A 238 -13.44 -2.42 -3.72
C PRO A 238 -14.59 -1.43 -3.51
N ASN A 239 -14.96 -0.69 -4.54
CA ASN A 239 -16.05 0.29 -4.52
C ASN A 239 -17.44 -0.36 -4.37
N GLU A 240 -17.59 -1.63 -4.75
CA GLU A 240 -18.83 -2.40 -4.59
C GLU A 240 -18.95 -3.08 -3.22
N ARG A 241 -17.85 -3.18 -2.46
CA ARG A 241 -17.87 -3.76 -1.11
C ARG A 241 -18.65 -2.85 -0.15
N LEU A 242 -19.28 -3.44 0.86
CA LEU A 242 -19.99 -2.71 1.92
C LEU A 242 -19.07 -1.77 2.73
N HIS A 243 -19.65 -0.79 3.43
CA HIS A 243 -18.92 -0.08 4.49
C HIS A 243 -19.02 -0.82 5.83
N MET A 244 -17.99 -0.71 6.69
CA MET A 244 -17.98 -1.35 8.02
C MET A 244 -19.20 -1.01 8.88
N LYS A 245 -19.73 0.22 8.79
CA LYS A 245 -20.95 0.63 9.50
C LYS A 245 -22.18 -0.19 9.08
N GLU A 246 -22.28 -0.52 7.79
CA GLU A 246 -23.36 -1.34 7.23
C GLU A 246 -23.19 -2.80 7.65
N ILE A 247 -21.95 -3.31 7.61
CA ILE A 247 -21.61 -4.67 8.05
C ILE A 247 -22.00 -4.85 9.52
N VAL A 248 -21.63 -3.93 10.41
CA VAL A 248 -22.04 -3.94 11.82
C VAL A 248 -23.56 -3.91 11.97
N THR A 249 -24.25 -3.13 11.15
CA THR A 249 -25.72 -3.06 11.17
C THR A 249 -26.36 -4.39 10.75
N LYS A 250 -25.84 -5.04 9.70
CA LYS A 250 -26.29 -6.36 9.24
C LYS A 250 -26.00 -7.44 10.28
N LEU A 251 -24.81 -7.48 10.88
CA LEU A 251 -24.46 -8.40 11.96
C LEU A 251 -25.39 -8.25 13.18
N LYS A 252 -25.70 -7.01 13.58
CA LYS A 252 -26.67 -6.75 14.66
C LYS A 252 -28.06 -7.31 14.32
N LYS A 253 -28.53 -7.14 13.08
CA LYS A 253 -29.81 -7.71 12.62
C LYS A 253 -29.79 -9.24 12.66
N ILE A 254 -28.70 -9.87 12.20
CA ILE A 254 -28.51 -11.33 12.26
C ILE A 254 -28.57 -11.82 13.72
N LYS A 255 -27.85 -11.15 14.62
CA LYS A 255 -27.86 -11.47 16.06
C LYS A 255 -29.27 -11.38 16.66
N VAL A 256 -30.00 -10.30 16.41
CA VAL A 256 -31.37 -10.12 16.92
C VAL A 256 -32.31 -11.19 16.39
N LYS A 257 -32.20 -11.54 15.10
CA LYS A 257 -32.99 -12.62 14.50
C LYS A 257 -32.71 -13.96 15.18
N LEU A 258 -31.43 -14.31 15.36
CA LEU A 258 -31.05 -15.53 16.06
C LEU A 258 -31.65 -15.57 17.48
N LEU A 259 -31.48 -14.51 18.27
CA LEU A 259 -32.01 -14.48 19.65
C LEU A 259 -33.53 -14.66 19.69
N ARG A 260 -34.29 -13.97 18.82
CA ARG A 260 -35.74 -14.15 18.72
C ARG A 260 -36.13 -15.57 18.33
N ASP A 261 -35.40 -16.18 17.41
CA ASP A 261 -35.66 -17.54 16.98
C ASP A 261 -35.40 -18.52 18.13
N MET A 262 -34.36 -18.31 18.95
CA MET A 262 -34.07 -19.13 20.14
C MET A 262 -35.10 -18.93 21.27
N GLU A 263 -35.61 -17.71 21.47
CA GLU A 263 -36.62 -17.40 22.51
C GLU A 263 -37.98 -18.06 22.23
N ARG A 264 -38.36 -18.25 20.97
CA ARG A 264 -39.61 -18.92 20.56
C ARG A 264 -39.66 -20.43 20.86
N VAL A 265 -38.63 -20.99 21.48
CA VAL A 265 -38.53 -22.43 21.84
C VAL A 265 -38.43 -22.68 23.35
N ARG A 266 -38.47 -21.62 24.17
CA ARG A 266 -38.76 -21.72 25.61
C ARG A 266 -40.24 -21.55 25.86
#